data_AF-A0A348AES1-F1
#
_entry.id   AF-A0A348AES1-F1
#
_cell.length_a   1.000
_cell.length_b   1.000
_cell.length_c   1.000
_cell.angle_alpha   90.00
_cell.angle_beta   90.00
_cell.angle_gamma   90.00
#
_symmetry.space_group_name_H-M   'P 1'
#
loop_
_entity.id
_entity.type
_entity.pdbx_description
1 polymer ?
#
loop_
_entity_poly.entity_id
_entity_poly.type
_entity_poly.pdbx_seq_one_letter_code
_entity_poly.pdbx_strand_id
1 'polypeptide(L)'
;MSRLEIDPLGVWEKEYSENGGILDIQKFSNYVKEYPDEIALAHETSNLTFKKVDRICNVLEDYILTCEPKTHKKNIAIFDEYGSVSQIISILTLKKNGQKFKLIESKITFEEIVRVINKANINVILSVKKYLRILNKLLWECPSVKSYICIDSADVYQNEPQNSKLMNKKLWELVGMNAKNEIEGGGWINSYTREYFSKPEMDEYANNIFLKLEKYLNKDKKILEVGCASGISMFKIAPYVGMYLGTDLSEIAIEKNIQKAAEIGLSNVKLQCVPAHEIRNLEEKNFDIAIMNSVIHCFSGVNYLRKILLLLIELLGEKGIIFIGDVMDLNKKSDLMNSLFEFKKNHPQYNTKLDLNEELFLSKEFFCDLQLEILFIRKINFYNKIYSIENELTKFRYDVIIEINKKKKRVINLKKYKYQYGLNIYKRNV
;
A
#
# COMPACT_ATOMS: atom_id res chain seq x y z
N MET A 1 -51.54 20.40 28.07
CA MET A 1 -51.81 20.87 26.69
C MET A 1 -50.80 21.96 26.42
N SER A 2 -49.89 21.91 25.45
CA SER A 2 -49.84 21.16 24.20
C SER A 2 -48.40 20.69 23.94
N ARG A 3 -48.27 19.39 23.62
CA ARG A 3 -47.06 18.77 23.09
C ARG A 3 -46.73 19.42 21.74
N LEU A 4 -45.52 19.96 21.61
CA LEU A 4 -44.86 20.11 20.31
C LEU A 4 -43.85 18.97 20.24
N GLU A 5 -44.24 17.92 19.52
CA GLU A 5 -43.35 16.85 19.08
C GLU A 5 -42.27 17.47 18.20
N ILE A 6 -41.03 17.48 18.70
CA ILE A 6 -39.85 17.73 17.86
C ILE A 6 -39.26 16.36 17.60
N ASP A 7 -39.57 15.85 16.42
CA ASP A 7 -39.00 14.66 15.79
C ASP A 7 -37.46 14.80 15.73
N PRO A 8 -36.68 13.99 16.48
CA PRO A 8 -35.22 14.09 16.50
C PRO A 8 -34.52 13.45 15.29
N LEU A 9 -35.27 12.87 14.35
CA LEU A 9 -34.73 12.13 13.20
C LEU A 9 -35.32 12.57 11.83
N GLY A 10 -36.41 13.32 11.80
CA GLY A 10 -37.19 13.57 10.58
C GLY A 10 -36.86 14.79 9.72
N VAL A 11 -35.87 15.64 10.04
CA VAL A 11 -35.62 16.86 9.24
C VAL A 11 -34.72 16.60 8.01
N TRP A 12 -34.06 15.44 7.92
CA TRP A 12 -33.07 15.17 6.87
C TRP A 12 -33.47 14.10 5.84
N GLU A 13 -34.66 13.50 5.95
CA GLU A 13 -35.03 12.32 5.13
C GLU A 13 -35.89 12.62 3.88
N LYS A 14 -36.32 13.86 3.63
CA LYS A 14 -37.31 14.10 2.55
C LYS A 14 -36.95 14.97 1.35
N GLU A 15 -35.77 15.58 1.27
CA GLU A 15 -35.38 16.32 0.06
C GLU A 15 -33.90 16.19 -0.29
N TYR A 16 -33.50 15.00 -0.76
CA TYR A 16 -32.34 14.87 -1.64
C TYR A 16 -32.81 14.78 -3.09
N SER A 17 -33.26 15.91 -3.63
CA SER A 17 -33.26 16.10 -5.09
C SER A 17 -31.84 16.46 -5.52
N GLU A 18 -31.48 16.17 -6.78
CA GLU A 18 -30.17 16.48 -7.38
C GLU A 18 -29.77 17.97 -7.28
N ASN A 19 -30.67 18.85 -6.82
CA ASN A 19 -30.44 20.25 -6.51
C ASN A 19 -30.79 20.59 -5.05
N GLY A 20 -29.91 20.24 -4.11
CA GLY A 20 -29.69 20.97 -2.85
C GLY A 20 -30.84 21.01 -1.82
N GLY A 21 -30.83 20.09 -0.86
CA GLY A 21 -31.53 20.22 0.42
C GLY A 21 -30.54 20.11 1.58
N ILE A 22 -30.49 21.15 2.43
CA ILE A 22 -29.70 21.29 3.67
C ILE A 22 -28.16 21.40 3.54
N LEU A 23 -27.71 22.11 2.50
CA LEU A 23 -26.35 22.60 2.36
C LEU A 23 -26.35 23.98 1.68
N ASP A 24 -27.30 24.83 2.08
CA ASP A 24 -27.30 26.25 1.73
C ASP A 24 -26.34 26.98 2.68
N ILE A 25 -25.20 27.38 2.13
CA ILE A 25 -24.13 28.03 2.89
C ILE A 25 -24.57 29.37 3.49
N GLN A 26 -25.51 30.07 2.86
CA GLN A 26 -26.04 31.34 3.36
C GLN A 26 -26.90 31.09 4.58
N LYS A 27 -27.77 30.07 4.53
CA LYS A 27 -28.55 29.64 5.70
C LYS A 27 -27.65 29.19 6.84
N PHE A 28 -26.64 28.35 6.57
CA PHE A 28 -25.68 27.92 7.60
C PHE A 28 -24.98 29.11 8.27
N SER A 29 -24.50 30.07 7.47
CA SER A 29 -23.82 31.26 8.00
C SER A 29 -24.73 32.14 8.87
N ASN A 30 -26.04 32.20 8.57
CA ASN A 30 -27.02 32.90 9.40
C ASN A 30 -27.27 32.15 10.71
N TYR A 31 -27.43 30.82 10.67
CA TYR A 31 -27.59 30.01 11.88
C TYR A 31 -26.37 30.09 12.82
N VAL A 32 -25.15 30.18 12.29
CA VAL A 32 -23.94 30.40 13.10
C VAL A 32 -23.99 31.73 13.86
N LYS A 33 -24.62 32.77 13.29
CA LYS A 33 -24.77 34.08 13.94
C LYS A 33 -25.92 34.12 14.94
N GLU A 34 -27.06 33.54 14.58
CA GLU A 34 -28.30 33.62 15.37
C GLU A 34 -28.36 32.58 16.50
N TYR A 35 -27.78 31.39 16.28
CA TYR A 35 -27.88 30.25 17.19
C TYR A 35 -26.51 29.55 17.40
N PRO A 36 -25.47 30.27 17.84
CA PRO A 36 -24.09 29.75 17.87
C PRO A 36 -23.90 28.52 18.76
N ASP A 37 -24.65 28.43 19.86
CA ASP A 37 -24.52 27.38 20.88
C ASP A 37 -25.54 26.25 20.71
N GLU A 38 -26.46 26.36 19.74
CA GLU A 38 -27.39 25.29 19.38
C GLU A 38 -26.67 24.17 18.63
N ILE A 39 -27.20 22.95 18.77
CA ILE A 39 -26.65 21.75 18.14
C ILE A 39 -26.90 21.80 16.63
N ALA A 40 -25.82 21.78 15.85
CA ALA A 40 -25.85 21.74 14.39
C ALA A 40 -25.72 20.32 13.85
N LEU A 41 -24.86 19.50 14.46
CA LEU A 41 -24.64 18.11 14.09
C LEU A 41 -24.68 17.24 15.35
N ALA A 42 -25.61 16.30 15.39
CA ALA A 42 -25.68 15.27 16.41
C ALA A 42 -25.14 13.95 15.82
N HIS A 43 -24.23 13.30 16.53
CA HIS A 43 -23.73 11.96 16.21
C HIS A 43 -23.71 11.14 17.50
N GLU A 44 -23.76 9.80 17.37
CA GLU A 44 -23.92 8.84 18.47
C GLU A 44 -23.01 9.09 19.70
N THR A 45 -21.85 9.72 19.50
CA THR A 45 -20.83 9.95 20.53
C THR A 45 -20.53 11.44 20.79
N SER A 46 -21.10 12.38 20.04
CA SER A 46 -20.82 13.81 20.22
C SER A 46 -21.84 14.72 19.52
N ASN A 47 -22.21 15.82 20.19
CA ASN A 47 -22.98 16.91 19.61
C ASN A 47 -22.07 18.12 19.33
N LEU A 48 -22.11 18.61 18.09
CA LEU A 48 -21.37 19.79 17.65
C LEU A 48 -22.33 20.97 17.47
N THR A 49 -22.02 22.09 18.11
CA THR A 49 -22.78 23.33 17.95
C THR A 49 -22.43 24.05 16.65
N PHE A 50 -23.28 24.95 16.17
CA PHE A 50 -23.02 25.75 14.96
C PHE A 50 -21.65 26.46 15.01
N LYS A 51 -21.32 27.09 16.14
CA LYS A 51 -20.02 27.75 16.36
C LYS A 51 -18.83 26.80 16.26
N LYS A 52 -18.96 25.56 16.78
CA LYS A 52 -17.90 24.55 16.69
C LYS A 52 -17.73 24.06 15.25
N VAL A 53 -18.84 23.81 14.54
CA VAL A 53 -18.79 23.37 13.13
C VAL A 53 -18.12 24.45 12.26
N ASP A 54 -18.50 25.72 12.40
CA ASP A 54 -17.87 26.80 11.63
C ASP A 54 -16.36 26.90 11.90
N ARG A 55 -15.96 26.80 13.18
CA ARG A 55 -14.53 26.78 13.55
C ARG A 55 -13.79 25.62 12.90
N ILE A 56 -14.35 24.41 12.90
CA ILE A 56 -13.72 23.26 12.25
C ILE A 56 -13.61 23.47 10.74
N CYS A 57 -14.64 24.04 10.11
CA CYS A 57 -14.61 24.34 8.68
C CYS A 57 -13.48 25.33 8.33
N ASN A 58 -13.30 26.40 9.12
CA ASN A 58 -12.23 27.37 8.91
C ASN A 58 -10.84 26.73 9.06
N VAL A 59 -10.65 25.88 10.08
CA VAL A 59 -9.38 25.14 10.27
C VAL A 59 -9.11 24.16 9.13
N LEU A 60 -10.16 23.48 8.64
CA LEU A 60 -10.03 22.55 7.53
C LEU A 60 -9.73 23.28 6.21
N GLU A 61 -10.30 24.45 5.98
CA GLU A 61 -9.96 25.31 4.84
C GLU A 61 -8.47 25.67 4.83
N ASP A 62 -7.96 26.21 5.93
CA ASP A 62 -6.54 26.55 6.08
C ASP A 62 -5.65 25.33 5.84
N TYR A 63 -6.08 24.16 6.33
CA TYR A 63 -5.37 22.91 6.13
C TYR A 63 -5.35 22.47 4.66
N ILE A 64 -6.48 22.56 3.95
CA ILE A 64 -6.57 22.23 2.53
C ILE A 64 -5.68 23.14 1.70
N LEU A 65 -5.69 24.45 1.97
CA LEU A 65 -4.86 25.44 1.29
C LEU A 65 -3.36 25.24 1.58
N THR A 66 -3.02 24.86 2.82
CA THR A 66 -1.62 24.53 3.19
C THR A 66 -1.12 23.30 2.44
N CYS A 67 -1.94 22.25 2.35
CA CYS A 67 -1.60 21.03 1.61
C CYS A 67 -1.53 21.27 0.10
N GLU A 68 -2.44 22.09 -0.42
CA GLU A 68 -2.65 22.28 -1.84
C GLU A 68 -2.94 23.75 -2.19
N PRO A 69 -1.93 24.64 -2.27
CA PRO A 69 -2.14 26.10 -2.43
C PRO A 69 -2.90 26.53 -3.70
N LYS A 70 -3.00 25.64 -4.69
CA LYS A 70 -3.75 25.86 -5.95
C LYS A 70 -4.98 24.95 -6.06
N THR A 71 -5.62 24.62 -4.93
CA THR A 71 -6.77 23.70 -4.89
C THR A 71 -7.94 24.15 -5.76
N HIS A 72 -8.15 25.46 -5.91
CA HIS A 72 -9.18 26.02 -6.80
C HIS A 72 -9.07 25.64 -8.27
N LYS A 73 -7.88 25.20 -8.73
CA LYS A 73 -7.65 24.70 -10.09
C LYS A 73 -7.72 23.18 -10.20
N LYS A 74 -8.07 22.49 -9.12
CA LYS A 74 -8.07 21.03 -9.02
C LYS A 74 -9.48 20.50 -8.86
N ASN A 75 -9.73 19.35 -9.47
CA ASN A 75 -10.96 18.60 -9.23
C ASN A 75 -10.82 17.84 -7.91
N ILE A 76 -11.75 18.07 -6.99
CA ILE A 76 -11.73 17.52 -5.65
C ILE A 76 -12.82 16.46 -5.51
N ALA A 77 -12.51 15.34 -4.87
CA ALA A 77 -13.50 14.39 -4.38
C ALA A 77 -13.52 14.36 -2.85
N ILE A 78 -14.69 14.18 -2.26
CA ILE A 78 -14.84 13.76 -0.87
C ILE A 78 -15.20 12.27 -0.92
N PHE A 79 -14.34 11.44 -0.34
CA PHE A 79 -14.52 9.99 -0.24
C PHE A 79 -14.77 9.62 1.22
N ASP A 80 -16.01 9.26 1.54
CA ASP A 80 -16.41 8.96 2.92
C ASP A 80 -17.72 8.16 2.95
N GLU A 81 -18.13 7.73 4.13
CA GLU A 81 -19.47 7.20 4.39
C GLU A 81 -20.52 8.32 4.27
N TYR A 82 -21.66 7.99 3.66
CA TYR A 82 -22.76 8.93 3.50
C TYR A 82 -23.30 9.39 4.85
N GLY A 83 -23.45 10.70 5.03
CA GLY A 83 -23.99 11.30 6.26
C GLY A 83 -23.00 11.35 7.42
N SER A 84 -21.75 10.92 7.26
CA SER A 84 -20.77 11.01 8.33
C SER A 84 -20.44 12.47 8.67
N VAL A 85 -20.09 12.74 9.92
CA VAL A 85 -19.70 14.09 10.39
C VAL A 85 -18.54 14.64 9.57
N SER A 86 -17.55 13.80 9.24
CA SER A 86 -16.41 14.16 8.39
C SER A 86 -16.82 14.52 6.97
N GLN A 87 -17.78 13.82 6.38
CA GLN A 87 -18.33 14.14 5.07
C GLN A 87 -19.03 15.51 5.10
N ILE A 88 -19.92 15.72 6.08
CA ILE A 88 -20.69 16.98 6.19
C ILE A 88 -19.77 18.18 6.40
N ILE A 89 -18.79 18.08 7.31
CA ILE A 89 -17.78 19.12 7.55
C ILE A 89 -16.99 19.41 6.27
N SER A 90 -16.57 18.38 5.54
CA SER A 90 -15.84 18.55 4.28
C SER A 90 -16.69 19.26 3.23
N ILE A 91 -17.98 18.93 3.13
CA ILE A 91 -18.89 19.57 2.18
C ILE A 91 -19.10 21.04 2.55
N LEU A 92 -19.39 21.35 3.82
CA LEU A 92 -19.59 22.73 4.29
C LEU A 92 -18.35 23.57 4.02
N THR A 93 -17.16 23.04 4.31
CA THR A 93 -15.87 23.69 4.07
C THR A 93 -15.68 24.03 2.59
N LEU A 94 -15.86 23.06 1.68
CA LEU A 94 -15.67 23.30 0.25
C LEU A 94 -16.73 24.23 -0.33
N LYS A 95 -18.00 24.13 0.11
CA LYS A 95 -19.08 25.02 -0.31
C LYS A 95 -18.85 26.47 0.14
N LYS A 96 -18.35 26.69 1.36
CA LYS A 96 -18.00 28.02 1.90
C LYS A 96 -17.06 28.77 0.96
N ASN A 97 -16.19 28.04 0.28
CA ASN A 97 -15.15 28.59 -0.58
C ASN A 97 -15.50 28.55 -2.07
N GLY A 98 -16.75 28.22 -2.42
CA GLY A 98 -17.19 28.08 -3.81
C GLY A 98 -16.46 26.97 -4.58
N GLN A 99 -15.80 26.05 -3.87
CA GLN A 99 -15.01 24.97 -4.47
C GLN A 99 -15.94 23.88 -4.99
N LYS A 100 -15.79 23.51 -6.27
CA LYS A 100 -16.50 22.36 -6.84
C LYS A 100 -15.87 21.07 -6.34
N PHE A 101 -16.72 20.11 -6.00
CA PHE A 101 -16.31 18.78 -5.55
C PHE A 101 -17.27 17.69 -6.05
N LYS A 102 -16.80 16.44 -6.02
CA LYS A 102 -17.61 15.25 -6.25
C LYS A 102 -17.71 14.41 -4.98
N LEU A 103 -18.91 13.93 -4.67
CA LEU A 103 -19.10 12.95 -3.59
C LEU A 103 -18.87 11.54 -4.16
N ILE A 104 -18.12 10.74 -3.40
CA ILE A 104 -17.89 9.33 -3.69
C ILE A 104 -18.17 8.55 -2.40
N GLU A 105 -19.16 7.68 -2.43
CA GLU A 105 -19.54 6.88 -1.27
C GLU A 105 -18.57 5.74 -1.04
N SER A 106 -18.31 5.39 0.23
CA SER A 106 -17.39 4.31 0.57
C SER A 106 -17.94 2.90 0.39
N LYS A 107 -19.25 2.72 0.14
CA LYS A 107 -19.92 1.41 0.09
C LYS A 107 -19.96 0.78 -1.32
N ILE A 108 -19.63 1.56 -2.35
CA ILE A 108 -19.57 1.06 -3.73
C ILE A 108 -18.25 0.31 -3.98
N THR A 109 -18.18 -0.44 -5.08
CA THR A 109 -16.98 -1.23 -5.44
C THR A 109 -15.78 -0.35 -5.79
N PHE A 110 -14.57 -0.91 -5.67
CA PHE A 110 -13.34 -0.21 -6.04
C PHE A 110 -13.34 0.21 -7.52
N GLU A 111 -13.83 -0.67 -8.40
CA GLU A 111 -13.94 -0.44 -9.83
C GLU A 111 -14.90 0.73 -10.14
N GLU A 112 -16.01 0.83 -9.42
CA GLU A 112 -16.94 1.97 -9.54
C GLU A 112 -16.30 3.28 -9.08
N ILE A 113 -15.57 3.27 -7.95
CA ILE A 113 -14.81 4.44 -7.47
C ILE A 113 -13.81 4.91 -8.53
N VAL A 114 -13.04 3.99 -9.10
CA VAL A 114 -12.06 4.30 -10.16
C VAL A 114 -12.74 4.90 -11.39
N ARG A 115 -13.90 4.36 -11.82
CA ARG A 115 -14.67 4.94 -12.94
C ARG A 115 -15.11 6.37 -12.65
N VAL A 116 -15.61 6.66 -11.45
CA VAL A 116 -16.01 8.01 -11.05
C VAL A 116 -14.81 8.96 -11.04
N ILE A 117 -13.69 8.54 -10.44
CA ILE A 117 -12.45 9.33 -10.37
C ILE A 117 -11.91 9.66 -11.76
N ASN A 118 -11.89 8.69 -12.67
CA ASN A 118 -11.38 8.87 -14.03
C ASN A 118 -12.31 9.77 -14.84
N LYS A 119 -13.64 9.55 -14.78
CA LYS A 119 -14.62 10.37 -15.50
C LYS A 119 -14.60 11.84 -15.03
N ALA A 120 -14.47 12.07 -13.74
CA ALA A 120 -14.42 13.42 -13.16
C ALA A 120 -13.00 14.02 -13.15
N ASN A 121 -12.00 13.28 -13.62
CA ASN A 121 -10.58 13.66 -13.60
C ASN A 121 -10.14 14.22 -12.24
N ILE A 122 -10.47 13.50 -11.15
CA ILE A 122 -10.19 13.92 -9.78
C ILE A 122 -8.67 14.01 -9.55
N ASN A 123 -8.22 15.10 -8.93
CA ASN A 123 -6.82 15.34 -8.60
C ASN A 123 -6.52 15.20 -7.11
N VAL A 124 -7.47 15.58 -6.25
CA VAL A 124 -7.34 15.57 -4.78
C VAL A 124 -8.52 14.82 -4.17
N ILE A 125 -8.25 13.94 -3.21
CA ILE A 125 -9.29 13.24 -2.45
C ILE A 125 -9.23 13.69 -0.98
N LEU A 126 -10.33 14.17 -0.43
CA LEU A 126 -10.49 14.37 1.02
C LEU A 126 -11.16 13.15 1.62
N SER A 127 -10.63 12.66 2.74
CA SER A 127 -11.16 11.48 3.41
C SER A 127 -10.59 11.35 4.83
N VAL A 128 -10.88 10.22 5.47
CA VAL A 128 -10.51 9.89 6.84
C VAL A 128 -9.63 8.64 6.91
N LYS A 129 -9.00 8.41 8.07
CA LYS A 129 -7.97 7.40 8.29
C LYS A 129 -8.48 5.97 8.10
N LYS A 130 -9.78 5.75 8.35
CA LYS A 130 -10.50 4.50 8.09
C LYS A 130 -10.27 4.00 6.66
N TYR A 131 -10.05 4.92 5.72
CA TYR A 131 -9.91 4.63 4.30
C TYR A 131 -8.46 4.71 3.77
N LEU A 132 -7.43 4.81 4.62
CA LEU A 132 -6.04 4.96 4.15
C LEU A 132 -5.60 3.89 3.14
N ARG A 133 -6.01 2.63 3.35
CA ARG A 133 -5.69 1.53 2.43
C ARG A 133 -6.24 1.79 1.02
N ILE A 134 -7.53 2.12 0.91
CA ILE A 134 -8.16 2.39 -0.38
C ILE A 134 -7.67 3.71 -0.97
N LEU A 135 -7.43 4.75 -0.15
CA LEU A 135 -6.86 6.03 -0.61
C LEU A 135 -5.47 5.84 -1.21
N ASN A 136 -4.62 5.03 -0.59
CA ASN A 136 -3.31 4.68 -1.13
C ASN A 136 -3.44 3.92 -2.46
N LYS A 137 -4.35 2.95 -2.56
CA LYS A 137 -4.61 2.23 -3.80
C LYS A 137 -5.07 3.19 -4.91
N LEU A 138 -6.06 4.05 -4.63
CA LEU A 138 -6.54 5.07 -5.57
C LEU A 138 -5.45 6.05 -5.98
N LEU A 139 -4.62 6.50 -5.04
CA LEU A 139 -3.53 7.43 -5.30
C LEU A 139 -2.55 6.89 -6.35
N TRP A 140 -2.25 5.59 -6.32
CA TRP A 140 -1.32 4.96 -7.26
C TRP A 140 -2.00 4.44 -8.52
N GLU A 141 -3.18 3.81 -8.41
CA GLU A 141 -3.89 3.19 -9.54
C GLU A 141 -4.64 4.21 -10.42
N CYS A 142 -4.95 5.40 -9.90
CA CYS A 142 -5.57 6.48 -10.68
C CYS A 142 -4.51 7.53 -11.08
N PRO A 143 -4.14 7.64 -12.37
CA PRO A 143 -3.09 8.58 -12.80
C PRO A 143 -3.42 10.06 -12.52
N SER A 144 -4.70 10.42 -12.58
CA SER A 144 -5.22 11.78 -12.36
C SER A 144 -5.08 12.24 -10.90
N VAL A 145 -5.22 11.31 -9.95
CA VAL A 145 -5.12 11.59 -8.51
C VAL A 145 -3.66 11.89 -8.17
N LYS A 146 -3.37 13.09 -7.69
CA LYS A 146 -2.01 13.52 -7.29
C LYS A 146 -1.85 13.56 -5.78
N SER A 147 -2.94 13.70 -5.04
CA SER A 147 -2.88 13.76 -3.59
C SER A 147 -4.15 13.29 -2.91
N TYR A 148 -4.02 12.93 -1.63
CA TYR A 148 -5.14 12.88 -0.71
C TYR A 148 -4.85 13.66 0.57
N ILE A 149 -5.91 14.16 1.20
CA ILE A 149 -5.89 14.86 2.47
C ILE A 149 -6.70 14.05 3.47
N CYS A 150 -6.01 13.49 4.47
CA CYS A 150 -6.62 12.82 5.60
C CYS A 150 -6.88 13.85 6.70
N ILE A 151 -8.13 13.97 7.13
CA ILE A 151 -8.56 15.06 8.02
C ILE A 151 -8.60 14.68 9.51
N ASP A 152 -8.45 13.40 9.83
CA ASP A 152 -8.56 12.86 11.20
C ASP A 152 -7.32 12.03 11.63
N SER A 153 -6.23 12.07 10.85
CA SER A 153 -4.95 11.47 11.22
C SER A 153 -3.78 12.44 11.06
N ALA A 154 -2.93 12.47 12.08
CA ALA A 154 -1.67 13.18 12.06
C ALA A 154 -0.65 12.53 11.11
N ASP A 155 -0.54 11.21 11.16
CA ASP A 155 0.38 10.42 10.33
C ASP A 155 -0.39 9.48 9.42
N VAL A 156 -0.25 9.69 8.12
CA VAL A 156 -0.89 8.91 7.06
C VAL A 156 -0.04 7.74 6.58
N TYR A 157 1.20 7.62 7.08
CA TYR A 157 2.08 6.48 6.81
C TYR A 157 1.94 5.37 7.87
N GLN A 158 1.40 5.70 9.03
CA GLN A 158 1.02 4.74 10.07
C GLN A 158 -0.43 4.28 9.86
N ASN A 159 -0.80 3.14 10.45
CA ASN A 159 -2.20 2.69 10.58
C ASN A 159 -2.86 2.09 9.31
N GLU A 160 -2.10 1.37 8.48
CA GLU A 160 -2.74 0.45 7.53
C GLU A 160 -3.10 -0.87 8.26
N PRO A 161 -4.37 -1.32 8.24
CA PRO A 161 -4.74 -2.60 8.82
C PRO A 161 -3.88 -3.73 8.22
N GLN A 162 -3.32 -4.57 9.08
CA GLN A 162 -2.39 -5.64 8.69
C GLN A 162 -3.14 -6.88 8.16
N ASN A 163 -4.24 -6.67 7.42
CA ASN A 163 -5.14 -7.73 6.97
C ASN A 163 -5.11 -7.88 5.44
N SER A 164 -4.11 -8.57 4.92
CA SER A 164 -4.17 -9.13 3.57
C SER A 164 -4.63 -10.58 3.64
N LYS A 165 -5.49 -11.03 2.71
CA LYS A 165 -5.81 -12.47 2.59
C LYS A 165 -4.54 -13.29 2.33
N LEU A 166 -3.60 -12.71 1.58
CA LEU A 166 -2.31 -13.33 1.25
C LEU A 166 -1.30 -13.30 2.40
N MET A 167 -1.59 -12.61 3.51
CA MET A 167 -0.79 -12.64 4.75
C MET A 167 -1.36 -13.60 5.80
N ASN A 168 -2.33 -14.45 5.44
CA ASN A 168 -2.95 -15.37 6.38
C ASN A 168 -1.99 -16.53 6.72
N LYS A 169 -1.62 -16.67 8.01
CA LYS A 169 -0.74 -17.76 8.46
C LYS A 169 -1.30 -19.14 8.13
N LYS A 170 -2.58 -19.41 8.42
CA LYS A 170 -3.20 -20.71 8.17
C LYS A 170 -3.17 -21.10 6.68
N LEU A 171 -3.31 -20.13 5.78
CA LEU A 171 -3.18 -20.38 4.34
C LEU A 171 -1.79 -20.92 3.99
N TRP A 172 -0.73 -20.27 4.47
CA TRP A 172 0.64 -20.66 4.18
C TRP A 172 1.10 -21.92 4.93
N GLU A 173 0.54 -22.20 6.11
CA GLU A 173 0.71 -23.50 6.76
C GLU A 173 0.09 -24.61 5.90
N LEU A 174 -1.13 -24.42 5.37
CA LEU A 174 -1.79 -25.40 4.51
C LEU A 174 -1.03 -25.66 3.21
N VAL A 175 -0.48 -24.60 2.59
CA VAL A 175 0.40 -24.72 1.43
C VAL A 175 1.64 -25.53 1.80
N GLY A 176 2.29 -25.18 2.92
CA GLY A 176 3.45 -25.90 3.44
C GLY A 176 3.18 -27.39 3.70
N MET A 177 2.06 -27.73 4.36
CA MET A 177 1.67 -29.12 4.67
C MET A 177 1.52 -29.98 3.42
N ASN A 178 0.83 -29.46 2.39
CA ASN A 178 0.47 -30.23 1.20
C ASN A 178 1.55 -30.24 0.13
N ALA A 179 2.55 -29.35 0.23
CA ALA A 179 3.59 -29.22 -0.77
C ALA A 179 4.49 -30.46 -0.86
N LYS A 180 4.63 -30.97 -2.09
CA LYS A 180 5.51 -32.10 -2.44
C LYS A 180 6.93 -31.68 -2.84
N ASN A 181 7.09 -30.42 -3.24
CA ASN A 181 8.35 -29.86 -3.71
C ASN A 181 8.39 -28.34 -3.41
N GLU A 182 9.51 -27.71 -3.73
CA GLU A 182 9.76 -26.30 -3.49
C GLU A 182 8.87 -25.35 -4.30
N ILE A 183 8.40 -25.77 -5.48
CA ILE A 183 7.50 -24.98 -6.33
C ILE A 183 6.13 -24.88 -5.68
N GLU A 184 5.59 -26.03 -5.26
CA GLU A 184 4.32 -26.10 -4.53
C GLU A 184 4.41 -25.38 -3.18
N GLY A 185 5.50 -25.59 -2.43
CA GLY A 185 5.71 -24.97 -1.12
C GLY A 185 5.89 -23.45 -1.17
N GLY A 186 6.30 -22.92 -2.31
CA GLY A 186 6.35 -21.48 -2.57
C GLY A 186 5.05 -20.89 -3.14
N GLY A 187 4.03 -21.72 -3.41
CA GLY A 187 2.79 -21.27 -4.02
C GLY A 187 2.94 -20.81 -5.47
N TRP A 188 3.94 -21.32 -6.20
CA TRP A 188 4.27 -20.90 -7.56
C TRP A 188 3.27 -21.43 -8.59
N ILE A 189 2.13 -20.75 -8.71
CA ILE A 189 1.03 -21.09 -9.60
C ILE A 189 0.92 -20.07 -10.72
N ASN A 190 0.84 -20.55 -11.96
CA ASN A 190 0.64 -19.75 -13.15
C ASN A 190 -0.79 -19.16 -13.19
N SER A 191 -0.91 -17.85 -13.37
CA SER A 191 -2.20 -17.14 -13.38
C SER A 191 -3.09 -17.51 -14.56
N TYR A 192 -2.51 -17.93 -15.69
CA TYR A 192 -3.24 -18.33 -16.90
C TYR A 192 -3.87 -19.71 -16.76
N THR A 193 -3.08 -20.72 -16.40
CA THR A 193 -3.51 -22.13 -16.38
C THR A 193 -3.97 -22.61 -15.01
N ARG A 194 -3.53 -21.97 -13.93
CA ARG A 194 -3.63 -22.44 -12.53
C ARG A 194 -2.85 -23.71 -12.22
N GLU A 195 -1.93 -24.08 -13.09
CA GLU A 195 -0.95 -25.14 -12.85
C GLU A 195 0.30 -24.55 -12.19
N TYR A 196 1.13 -25.40 -11.58
CA TYR A 196 2.40 -24.97 -11.04
C TYR A 196 3.38 -24.60 -12.16
N PHE A 197 4.25 -23.63 -11.90
CA PHE A 197 5.38 -23.35 -12.79
C PHE A 197 6.28 -24.58 -12.94
N SER A 198 6.95 -24.68 -14.08
CA SER A 198 7.91 -25.76 -14.32
C SER A 198 9.22 -25.53 -13.56
N LYS A 199 9.98 -26.61 -13.34
CA LYS A 199 11.30 -26.52 -12.70
C LYS A 199 12.28 -25.60 -13.45
N PRO A 200 12.40 -25.65 -14.79
CA PRO A 200 13.26 -24.72 -15.53
C PRO A 200 12.88 -23.24 -15.33
N GLU A 201 11.58 -22.92 -15.28
CA GLU A 201 11.14 -21.54 -15.00
C GLU A 201 11.55 -21.08 -13.60
N MET A 202 11.43 -21.96 -12.61
CA MET A 202 11.81 -21.64 -11.23
C MET A 202 13.33 -21.60 -11.01
N ASP A 203 14.09 -22.36 -11.80
CA ASP A 203 15.55 -22.27 -11.84
C ASP A 203 15.99 -20.92 -12.44
N GLU A 204 15.32 -20.43 -13.49
CA GLU A 204 15.57 -19.08 -14.02
C GLU A 204 15.19 -17.99 -13.03
N TYR A 205 14.08 -18.14 -12.29
CA TYR A 205 13.72 -17.23 -11.21
C TYR A 205 14.83 -17.13 -10.14
N ALA A 206 15.37 -18.27 -9.70
CA ALA A 206 16.47 -18.32 -8.73
C ALA A 206 17.78 -17.73 -9.32
N ASN A 207 18.10 -18.04 -10.56
CA ASN A 207 19.27 -17.50 -11.25
C ASN A 207 19.16 -15.98 -11.46
N ASN A 208 17.96 -15.47 -11.74
CA ASN A 208 17.72 -14.05 -11.96
C ASN A 208 18.11 -13.19 -10.74
N ILE A 209 17.72 -13.59 -9.53
CA ILE A 209 18.15 -12.88 -8.30
C ILE A 209 19.66 -13.06 -8.07
N PHE A 210 20.17 -14.28 -8.25
CA PHE A 210 21.59 -14.58 -8.06
C PHE A 210 22.48 -13.68 -8.93
N LEU A 211 22.23 -13.62 -10.24
CA LEU A 211 23.01 -12.80 -11.18
C LEU A 211 22.97 -11.30 -10.85
N LYS A 212 21.85 -10.81 -10.30
CA LYS A 212 21.72 -9.41 -9.88
C LYS A 212 22.50 -9.10 -8.61
N LEU A 213 22.65 -10.09 -7.75
CA LEU A 213 23.33 -9.94 -6.46
C LEU A 213 24.78 -10.41 -6.46
N GLU A 214 25.20 -11.22 -7.43
CA GLU A 214 26.49 -11.93 -7.48
C GLU A 214 27.68 -11.08 -7.05
N LYS A 215 27.82 -9.87 -7.62
CA LYS A 215 28.93 -8.95 -7.30
C LYS A 215 28.96 -8.42 -5.86
N TYR A 216 27.88 -8.60 -5.11
CA TYR A 216 27.78 -8.23 -3.69
C TYR A 216 27.96 -9.42 -2.76
N LEU A 217 27.98 -10.65 -3.28
CA LEU A 217 28.06 -11.89 -2.49
C LEU A 217 29.52 -12.27 -2.25
N ASN A 218 29.89 -12.48 -0.99
CA ASN A 218 31.13 -13.13 -0.59
C ASN A 218 31.03 -13.63 0.86
N LYS A 219 32.04 -14.37 1.31
CA LYS A 219 32.06 -15.03 2.63
C LYS A 219 32.10 -14.10 3.84
N ASP A 220 32.29 -12.80 3.65
CA ASP A 220 32.18 -11.82 4.73
C ASP A 220 30.75 -11.27 4.89
N LYS A 221 29.83 -11.62 3.99
CA LYS A 221 28.50 -11.01 3.92
C LYS A 221 27.45 -11.70 4.78
N LYS A 222 26.63 -10.87 5.42
CA LYS A 222 25.43 -11.26 6.15
C LYS A 222 24.17 -10.89 5.36
N ILE A 223 23.32 -11.88 5.10
CA ILE A 223 22.05 -11.71 4.39
C ILE A 223 20.87 -11.93 5.32
N LEU A 224 19.85 -11.09 5.19
CA LEU A 224 18.51 -11.30 5.73
C LEU A 224 17.53 -11.47 4.56
N GLU A 225 16.79 -12.58 4.51
CA GLU A 225 15.67 -12.77 3.60
C GLU A 225 14.34 -12.79 4.37
N VAL A 226 13.41 -11.93 3.98
CA VAL A 226 12.07 -11.84 4.57
C VAL A 226 11.06 -12.46 3.61
N GLY A 227 10.33 -13.47 4.09
CA GLY A 227 9.42 -14.29 3.28
C GLY A 227 10.19 -15.31 2.46
N CYS A 228 11.00 -16.15 3.09
CA CYS A 228 11.84 -17.12 2.37
C CYS A 228 11.04 -18.29 1.76
N ALA A 229 9.77 -18.50 2.15
CA ALA A 229 8.89 -19.55 1.65
C ALA A 229 9.59 -20.92 1.62
N SER A 230 9.63 -21.60 0.47
CA SER A 230 10.32 -22.89 0.26
C SER A 230 11.84 -22.79 0.04
N GLY A 231 12.42 -21.60 0.18
CA GLY A 231 13.87 -21.38 0.14
C GLY A 231 14.50 -21.34 -1.26
N ILE A 232 13.73 -21.21 -2.35
CA ILE A 232 14.27 -21.21 -3.73
C ILE A 232 15.40 -20.18 -3.92
N SER A 233 15.22 -18.95 -3.42
CA SER A 233 16.27 -17.91 -3.48
C SER A 233 17.37 -18.15 -2.45
N MET A 234 16.99 -18.50 -1.22
CA MET A 234 17.92 -18.84 -0.14
C MET A 234 18.95 -19.89 -0.56
N PHE A 235 18.51 -21.07 -1.02
CA PHE A 235 19.40 -22.18 -1.34
C PHE A 235 20.30 -21.88 -2.55
N LYS A 236 19.90 -20.95 -3.42
CA LYS A 236 20.75 -20.47 -4.51
C LYS A 236 21.86 -19.52 -4.02
N ILE A 237 21.59 -18.69 -3.02
CA ILE A 237 22.49 -17.61 -2.57
C ILE A 237 23.35 -18.01 -1.38
N ALA A 238 22.80 -18.76 -0.42
CA ALA A 238 23.47 -19.16 0.82
C ALA A 238 24.88 -19.76 0.61
N PRO A 239 25.17 -20.58 -0.43
CA PRO A 239 26.52 -21.11 -0.64
C PRO A 239 27.61 -20.05 -0.81
N TYR A 240 27.27 -18.81 -1.15
CA TYR A 240 28.23 -17.75 -1.50
C TYR A 240 28.50 -16.73 -0.39
N VAL A 241 27.84 -16.87 0.77
CA VAL A 241 27.90 -15.88 1.85
C VAL A 241 28.37 -16.45 3.19
N GLY A 242 28.70 -15.56 4.13
CA GLY A 242 29.14 -15.93 5.48
C GLY A 242 27.98 -16.31 6.40
N MET A 243 26.85 -15.62 6.28
CA MET A 243 25.63 -15.91 7.05
C MET A 243 24.40 -15.58 6.24
N TYR A 244 23.41 -16.48 6.26
CA TYR A 244 22.10 -16.27 5.65
C TYR A 244 21.01 -16.50 6.69
N LEU A 245 20.24 -15.47 7.03
CA LEU A 245 19.07 -15.59 7.89
C LEU A 245 17.80 -15.49 7.05
N GLY A 246 17.02 -16.57 6.99
CA GLY A 246 15.69 -16.58 6.39
C GLY A 246 14.60 -16.44 7.44
N THR A 247 13.58 -15.63 7.18
CA THR A 247 12.38 -15.54 8.02
C THR A 247 11.13 -15.79 7.19
N ASP A 248 10.17 -16.50 7.76
CA ASP A 248 8.84 -16.69 7.16
C ASP A 248 7.75 -16.68 8.25
N LEU A 249 6.51 -16.43 7.85
CA LEU A 249 5.37 -16.49 8.77
C LEU A 249 4.88 -17.93 9.00
N SER A 250 5.22 -18.84 8.09
CA SER A 250 4.85 -20.26 8.12
C SER A 250 5.91 -21.07 8.85
N GLU A 251 5.51 -21.69 9.96
CA GLU A 251 6.37 -22.53 10.78
C GLU A 251 6.76 -23.79 10.01
N ILE A 252 5.84 -24.37 9.26
CA ILE A 252 6.09 -25.57 8.45
C ILE A 252 7.08 -25.28 7.33
N ALA A 253 7.02 -24.10 6.69
CA ALA A 253 8.00 -23.72 5.68
C ALA A 253 9.40 -23.62 6.29
N ILE A 254 9.50 -23.03 7.49
CA ILE A 254 10.76 -22.91 8.24
C ILE A 254 11.32 -24.28 8.61
N GLU A 255 10.51 -25.18 9.19
CA GLU A 255 10.95 -26.53 9.57
C GLU A 255 11.46 -27.34 8.38
N LYS A 256 10.73 -27.33 7.24
CA LYS A 256 11.16 -27.99 6.01
C LYS A 256 12.48 -27.44 5.49
N ASN A 257 12.66 -26.12 5.53
CA ASN A 257 13.91 -25.50 5.11
C ASN A 257 15.09 -25.82 6.04
N ILE A 258 14.85 -25.93 7.35
CA ILE A 258 15.88 -26.35 8.32
C ILE A 258 16.37 -27.77 7.99
N GLN A 259 15.42 -28.70 7.80
CA GLN A 259 15.74 -30.07 7.40
C GLN A 259 16.53 -30.08 6.10
N LYS A 260 16.06 -29.33 5.09
CA LYS A 260 16.73 -29.27 3.79
C LYS A 260 18.14 -28.70 3.87
N ALA A 261 18.35 -27.63 4.63
CA ALA A 261 19.66 -27.03 4.83
C ALA A 261 20.64 -28.01 5.49
N ALA A 262 20.17 -28.81 6.46
CA ALA A 262 20.96 -29.86 7.09
C ALA A 262 21.33 -30.98 6.11
N GLU A 263 20.38 -31.47 5.30
CA GLU A 263 20.60 -32.51 4.29
C GLU A 263 21.69 -32.15 3.29
N ILE A 264 21.73 -30.88 2.85
CA ILE A 264 22.71 -30.39 1.86
C ILE A 264 23.96 -29.76 2.50
N GLY A 265 24.08 -29.83 3.83
CA GLY A 265 25.27 -29.39 4.57
C GLY A 265 25.48 -27.87 4.64
N LEU A 266 24.43 -27.05 4.54
CA LEU A 266 24.52 -25.59 4.67
C LEU A 266 24.52 -25.16 6.14
N SER A 267 25.71 -25.08 6.74
CA SER A 267 25.90 -24.66 8.14
C SER A 267 25.77 -23.16 8.38
N ASN A 268 25.75 -22.34 7.32
CA ASN A 268 25.68 -20.88 7.39
C ASN A 268 24.25 -20.33 7.29
N VAL A 269 23.23 -21.21 7.23
CA VAL A 269 21.81 -20.85 7.16
C VAL A 269 21.20 -20.88 8.56
N LYS A 270 20.58 -19.77 8.96
CA LYS A 270 19.72 -19.66 10.13
C LYS A 270 18.29 -19.41 9.66
N LEU A 271 17.30 -20.01 10.31
CA LEU A 271 15.89 -19.88 9.92
C LEU A 271 15.02 -19.61 11.14
N GLN A 272 14.09 -18.68 11.02
CA GLN A 272 13.20 -18.29 12.12
C GLN A 272 11.77 -18.05 11.62
N CYS A 273 10.78 -18.55 12.37
CA CYS A 273 9.37 -18.27 12.12
C CYS A 273 9.02 -16.86 12.65
N VAL A 274 9.26 -15.83 11.84
CA VAL A 274 9.04 -14.43 12.17
C VAL A 274 8.35 -13.74 10.99
N PRO A 275 7.14 -13.18 11.15
CA PRO A 275 6.49 -12.44 10.09
C PRO A 275 7.20 -11.12 9.82
N ALA A 276 7.06 -10.58 8.60
CA ALA A 276 7.79 -9.39 8.16
C ALA A 276 7.68 -8.18 9.10
N HIS A 277 6.53 -7.97 9.76
CA HIS A 277 6.32 -6.83 10.66
C HIS A 277 6.96 -6.99 12.05
N GLU A 278 7.51 -8.17 12.36
CA GLU A 278 8.15 -8.48 13.65
C GLU A 278 9.68 -8.64 13.54
N ILE A 279 10.26 -8.49 12.34
CA ILE A 279 11.71 -8.64 12.11
C ILE A 279 12.59 -7.71 12.97
N ARG A 280 12.01 -6.65 13.56
CA ARG A 280 12.71 -5.81 14.54
C ARG A 280 13.24 -6.62 15.74
N ASN A 281 12.54 -7.71 16.09
CA ASN A 281 12.81 -8.57 17.23
C ASN A 281 13.95 -9.57 16.97
N LEU A 282 14.49 -9.66 15.74
CA LEU A 282 15.64 -10.50 15.44
C LEU A 282 16.86 -10.08 16.26
N GLU A 283 17.58 -11.03 16.85
CA GLU A 283 18.81 -10.77 17.60
C GLU A 283 19.96 -10.34 16.69
N GLU A 284 20.07 -10.97 15.52
CA GLU A 284 21.09 -10.65 14.52
C GLU A 284 20.84 -9.27 13.91
N LYS A 285 21.92 -8.48 13.78
CA LYS A 285 21.93 -7.12 13.23
C LYS A 285 23.11 -6.94 12.27
N ASN A 286 23.22 -5.74 11.68
CA ASN A 286 24.30 -5.34 10.79
C ASN A 286 24.38 -6.22 9.54
N PHE A 287 23.23 -6.53 8.94
CA PHE A 287 23.17 -7.20 7.65
C PHE A 287 23.76 -6.30 6.54
N ASP A 288 24.39 -6.91 5.56
CA ASP A 288 24.88 -6.21 4.36
C ASP A 288 23.79 -6.13 3.29
N ILE A 289 23.01 -7.20 3.17
CA ILE A 289 21.97 -7.36 2.14
C ILE A 289 20.68 -7.83 2.80
N ALA A 290 19.59 -7.14 2.52
CA ALA A 290 18.23 -7.58 2.81
C ALA A 290 17.52 -7.98 1.51
N ILE A 291 16.75 -9.06 1.55
CA ILE A 291 16.03 -9.62 0.40
C ILE A 291 14.54 -9.71 0.74
N MET A 292 13.71 -9.21 -0.16
CA MET A 292 12.27 -9.45 -0.23
C MET A 292 11.95 -9.90 -1.66
N ASN A 293 12.16 -11.18 -1.97
CA ASN A 293 11.97 -11.70 -3.32
C ASN A 293 10.60 -12.40 -3.42
N SER A 294 9.69 -11.85 -4.24
CA SER A 294 8.33 -12.37 -4.43
C SER A 294 7.48 -12.48 -3.16
N VAL A 295 7.66 -11.57 -2.21
CA VAL A 295 6.82 -11.50 -0.99
C VAL A 295 5.92 -10.27 -0.97
N ILE A 296 6.36 -9.17 -1.59
CA ILE A 296 5.71 -7.86 -1.37
C ILE A 296 4.32 -7.76 -2.02
N HIS A 297 4.02 -8.60 -3.03
CA HIS A 297 2.68 -8.66 -3.62
C HIS A 297 1.63 -9.18 -2.62
N CYS A 298 2.06 -9.88 -1.57
CA CYS A 298 1.17 -10.35 -0.50
C CYS A 298 0.83 -9.24 0.52
N PHE A 299 1.60 -8.15 0.56
CA PHE A 299 1.47 -7.13 1.60
C PHE A 299 0.14 -6.38 1.51
N SER A 300 -0.37 -5.93 2.66
CA SER A 300 -1.67 -5.25 2.75
C SER A 300 -1.73 -3.91 2.02
N GLY A 301 -0.58 -3.30 1.73
CA GLY A 301 -0.47 -2.08 0.96
C GLY A 301 0.89 -1.40 1.05
N VAL A 302 0.95 -0.21 0.47
CA VAL A 302 2.18 0.60 0.37
C VAL A 302 2.68 1.10 1.73
N ASN A 303 1.81 1.32 2.71
CA ASN A 303 2.23 1.78 4.03
C ASN A 303 2.83 0.65 4.85
N TYR A 304 2.27 -0.56 4.71
CA TYR A 304 2.91 -1.76 5.25
C TYR A 304 4.32 -1.94 4.66
N LEU A 305 4.47 -1.84 3.33
CA LEU A 305 5.79 -1.92 2.69
C LEU A 305 6.77 -0.85 3.21
N ARG A 306 6.33 0.41 3.36
CA ARG A 306 7.15 1.48 3.95
C ARG A 306 7.64 1.10 5.34
N LYS A 307 6.76 0.58 6.19
CA LYS A 307 7.12 0.11 7.54
C LYS A 307 8.18 -0.98 7.49
N ILE A 308 8.00 -2.00 6.65
CA ILE A 308 8.97 -3.10 6.53
C ILE A 308 10.32 -2.58 6.02
N LEU A 309 10.34 -1.66 5.06
CA LEU A 309 11.58 -1.06 4.58
C LEU A 309 12.32 -0.29 5.67
N LEU A 310 11.61 0.45 6.52
CA LEU A 310 12.23 1.12 7.67
C LEU A 310 12.83 0.11 8.66
N LEU A 311 12.12 -0.98 8.96
CA LEU A 311 12.65 -2.06 9.81
C LEU A 311 13.88 -2.73 9.20
N LEU A 312 13.86 -3.03 7.90
CA LEU A 312 15.03 -3.57 7.20
C LEU A 312 16.21 -2.61 7.26
N ILE A 313 15.98 -1.32 7.05
CA ILE A 313 17.03 -0.31 7.18
C ILE A 313 17.59 -0.29 8.61
N GLU A 314 16.78 -0.42 9.66
CA GLU A 314 17.27 -0.52 11.03
C GLU A 314 18.23 -1.72 11.21
N LEU A 315 17.90 -2.88 10.62
CA LEU A 315 18.68 -4.12 10.71
C LEU A 315 19.96 -4.13 9.85
N LEU A 316 20.01 -3.36 8.77
CA LEU A 316 21.20 -3.23 7.94
C LEU A 316 22.35 -2.52 8.69
N GLY A 317 23.59 -2.74 8.26
CA GLY A 317 24.74 -1.95 8.69
C GLY A 317 24.63 -0.47 8.25
N GLU A 318 25.72 0.29 8.43
CA GLU A 318 25.76 1.71 8.01
C GLU A 318 25.54 1.90 6.50
N LYS A 319 25.99 0.92 5.71
CA LYS A 319 25.77 0.81 4.28
C LYS A 319 25.25 -0.60 4.00
N GLY A 320 24.34 -0.72 3.06
CA GLY A 320 23.78 -2.02 2.70
C GLY A 320 22.90 -1.92 1.47
N ILE A 321 22.33 -3.05 1.08
CA ILE A 321 21.44 -3.15 -0.08
C ILE A 321 20.15 -3.83 0.32
N ILE A 322 19.02 -3.34 -0.19
CA ILE A 322 17.74 -4.05 -0.16
C ILE A 322 17.42 -4.48 -1.59
N PHE A 323 17.30 -5.78 -1.82
CA PHE A 323 16.77 -6.35 -3.04
C PHE A 323 15.29 -6.63 -2.87
N ILE A 324 14.47 -6.06 -3.74
CA ILE A 324 13.04 -6.33 -3.81
C ILE A 324 12.79 -6.94 -5.19
N GLY A 325 12.60 -8.25 -5.22
CA GLY A 325 12.40 -8.97 -6.46
C GLY A 325 10.95 -9.29 -6.70
N ASP A 326 10.63 -9.48 -7.98
CA ASP A 326 9.33 -9.92 -8.46
C ASP A 326 8.19 -8.95 -8.12
N VAL A 327 8.49 -7.67 -8.25
CA VAL A 327 7.53 -6.58 -8.06
C VAL A 327 6.53 -6.59 -9.21
N MET A 328 5.25 -6.77 -8.90
CA MET A 328 4.17 -6.64 -9.89
C MET A 328 4.10 -5.21 -10.41
N ASP A 329 4.28 -5.03 -11.72
CA ASP A 329 4.38 -3.71 -12.35
C ASP A 329 3.00 -3.08 -12.51
N LEU A 330 2.75 -2.02 -11.72
CA LEU A 330 1.49 -1.29 -11.79
C LEU A 330 1.23 -0.71 -13.19
N ASN A 331 2.28 -0.30 -13.90
CA ASN A 331 2.13 0.27 -15.25
C ASN A 331 1.77 -0.80 -16.29
N LYS A 332 1.95 -2.09 -15.96
CA LYS A 332 1.56 -3.23 -16.81
C LYS A 332 0.36 -4.00 -16.27
N LYS A 333 -0.30 -3.51 -15.21
CA LYS A 333 -1.46 -4.18 -14.60
C LYS A 333 -2.60 -4.37 -15.61
N SER A 334 -2.91 -3.34 -16.40
CA SER A 334 -3.93 -3.41 -17.46
C SER A 334 -3.54 -4.38 -18.57
N ASP A 335 -2.28 -4.40 -18.98
CA ASP A 335 -1.78 -5.32 -20.01
C ASP A 335 -1.86 -6.78 -19.54
N LEU A 336 -1.48 -7.05 -18.29
CA LEU A 336 -1.63 -8.36 -17.66
C LEU A 336 -3.09 -8.78 -17.65
N MET A 337 -4.00 -7.93 -17.17
CA MET A 337 -5.44 -8.23 -17.15
C MET A 337 -5.99 -8.53 -18.55
N ASN A 338 -5.66 -7.71 -19.54
CA ASN A 338 -6.09 -7.92 -20.92
C ASN A 338 -5.59 -9.27 -21.46
N SER A 339 -4.32 -9.60 -21.22
CA SER A 339 -3.75 -10.88 -21.65
C SER A 339 -4.42 -12.08 -20.96
N LEU A 340 -4.81 -11.96 -19.69
CA LEU A 340 -5.52 -13.01 -18.95
C LEU A 340 -6.95 -13.19 -19.49
N PHE A 341 -7.66 -12.10 -19.78
CA PHE A 341 -8.98 -12.15 -20.40
C PHE A 341 -8.93 -12.79 -21.79
N GLU A 342 -7.95 -12.41 -22.61
CA GLU A 342 -7.75 -12.97 -23.95
C GLU A 342 -7.44 -14.47 -23.87
N PHE A 343 -6.53 -14.88 -22.98
CA PHE A 343 -6.22 -16.28 -22.76
C PHE A 343 -7.46 -17.07 -22.32
N LYS A 344 -8.24 -16.57 -21.35
CA LYS A 344 -9.47 -17.23 -20.88
C LYS A 344 -10.50 -17.37 -22.00
N LYS A 345 -10.62 -16.37 -22.88
CA LYS A 345 -11.49 -16.43 -24.05
C LYS A 345 -11.08 -17.53 -25.03
N ASN A 346 -9.77 -17.67 -25.29
CA ASN A 346 -9.23 -18.64 -26.24
C ASN A 346 -9.09 -20.06 -25.64
N HIS A 347 -8.98 -20.15 -24.31
CA HIS A 347 -8.80 -21.40 -23.57
C HIS A 347 -9.78 -21.49 -22.38
N PRO A 348 -11.10 -21.62 -22.63
CA PRO A 348 -12.14 -21.55 -21.61
C PRO A 348 -12.04 -22.67 -20.56
N GLN A 349 -11.34 -23.77 -20.86
CA GLN A 349 -11.15 -24.90 -19.95
C GLN A 349 -10.29 -24.58 -18.73
N TYR A 350 -9.38 -23.59 -18.81
CA TYR A 350 -8.54 -23.22 -17.68
C TYR A 350 -9.28 -22.32 -16.70
N ASN A 351 -8.97 -22.45 -15.41
CA ASN A 351 -9.52 -21.59 -14.36
C ASN A 351 -8.72 -20.28 -14.20
N THR A 352 -8.44 -19.59 -15.30
CA THR A 352 -7.61 -18.39 -15.35
C THR A 352 -7.99 -17.38 -14.29
N LYS A 353 -6.99 -16.83 -13.58
CA LYS A 353 -7.17 -15.84 -12.53
C LYS A 353 -7.53 -14.49 -13.15
N LEU A 354 -8.72 -13.99 -12.88
CA LEU A 354 -9.22 -12.71 -13.41
C LEU A 354 -9.44 -11.64 -12.33
N ASP A 355 -9.15 -11.96 -11.07
CA ASP A 355 -9.15 -11.00 -9.97
C ASP A 355 -7.72 -10.86 -9.44
N LEU A 356 -7.19 -9.64 -9.56
CA LEU A 356 -5.85 -9.25 -9.10
C LEU A 356 -5.91 -8.15 -8.02
N ASN A 357 -7.05 -8.05 -7.31
CA ASN A 357 -7.29 -6.96 -6.36
C ASN A 357 -6.56 -7.11 -5.02
N GLU A 358 -6.17 -8.32 -4.65
CA GLU A 358 -5.47 -8.62 -3.40
C GLU A 358 -3.96 -8.41 -3.52
N GLU A 359 -3.41 -8.45 -4.73
CA GLU A 359 -1.99 -8.26 -4.98
C GLU A 359 -1.58 -6.79 -4.96
N LEU A 360 -0.44 -6.52 -4.33
CA LEU A 360 0.18 -5.20 -4.36
C LEU A 360 0.98 -4.99 -5.66
N PHE A 361 0.46 -4.11 -6.52
CA PHE A 361 1.16 -3.59 -7.69
C PHE A 361 1.85 -2.27 -7.35
N LEU A 362 3.10 -2.09 -7.81
CA LEU A 362 3.87 -0.86 -7.56
C LEU A 362 4.46 -0.30 -8.85
N SER A 363 4.30 1.01 -9.04
CA SER A 363 5.00 1.73 -10.11
C SER A 363 6.42 2.07 -9.69
N LYS A 364 7.30 2.32 -10.66
CA LYS A 364 8.67 2.82 -10.39
C LYS A 364 8.64 4.20 -9.69
N GLU A 365 7.59 4.98 -9.95
CA GLU A 365 7.36 6.30 -9.36
C GLU A 365 7.11 6.22 -7.84
N PHE A 366 6.49 5.13 -7.36
CA PHE A 366 6.39 4.85 -5.92
C PHE A 366 7.76 4.77 -5.26
N PHE A 367 8.71 4.06 -5.88
CA PHE A 367 10.07 3.96 -5.36
C PHE A 367 10.82 5.30 -5.47
N CYS A 368 10.59 6.11 -6.50
CA CYS A 368 11.13 7.47 -6.58
C CYS A 368 10.63 8.35 -5.43
N ASP A 369 9.34 8.30 -5.10
CA ASP A 369 8.77 9.00 -3.95
C ASP A 369 9.34 8.46 -2.63
N LEU A 370 9.52 7.14 -2.53
CA LEU A 370 10.13 6.52 -1.36
C LEU A 370 11.55 7.03 -1.11
N GLN A 371 12.33 7.28 -2.16
CA GLN A 371 13.67 7.84 -2.04
C GLN A 371 13.66 9.26 -1.45
N LEU A 372 12.60 10.04 -1.69
CA LEU A 372 12.40 11.35 -1.07
C LEU A 372 11.91 11.25 0.38
N GLU A 373 11.13 10.20 0.69
CA GLU A 373 10.53 9.99 2.00
C GLU A 373 11.52 9.37 3.01
N ILE A 374 12.42 8.50 2.56
CA ILE A 374 13.38 7.78 3.40
C ILE A 374 14.81 8.28 3.11
N LEU A 375 15.29 9.17 4.00
CA LEU A 375 16.58 9.86 3.84
C LEU A 375 17.80 8.93 3.74
N PHE A 376 17.69 7.68 4.21
CA PHE A 376 18.76 6.68 4.14
C PHE A 376 18.90 6.02 2.77
N ILE A 377 17.94 6.21 1.85
CA ILE A 377 18.00 5.66 0.50
C ILE A 377 18.94 6.50 -0.37
N ARG A 378 20.11 5.93 -0.65
CA ARG A 378 21.12 6.55 -1.52
C ARG A 378 20.78 6.39 -2.99
N LYS A 379 20.30 5.25 -3.45
CA LYS A 379 20.05 5.03 -4.87
C LYS A 379 19.02 3.93 -5.04
N ILE A 380 18.20 4.04 -6.09
CA ILE A 380 17.32 2.98 -6.52
C ILE A 380 17.64 2.66 -7.97
N ASN A 381 17.84 1.39 -8.27
CA ASN A 381 18.02 0.87 -9.63
C ASN A 381 16.88 -0.12 -9.92
N PHE A 382 16.31 -0.02 -11.12
CA PHE A 382 15.26 -0.92 -11.60
C PHE A 382 15.81 -1.85 -12.67
N TYR A 383 15.42 -3.11 -12.63
CA TYR A 383 15.90 -4.12 -13.57
C TYR A 383 14.75 -4.94 -14.13
N ASN A 384 14.81 -5.22 -15.44
CA ASN A 384 13.99 -6.27 -16.04
C ASN A 384 14.48 -7.65 -15.57
N LYS A 385 13.66 -8.68 -15.74
CA LYS A 385 14.08 -10.06 -15.49
C LYS A 385 15.17 -10.50 -16.48
N ILE A 386 16.07 -11.35 -16.02
CA ILE A 386 17.04 -12.09 -16.84
C ILE A 386 16.44 -13.48 -17.02
N TYR A 387 16.12 -13.86 -18.24
CA TYR A 387 15.39 -15.09 -18.53
C TYR A 387 15.65 -15.57 -19.97
N SER A 388 15.42 -16.85 -20.22
CA SER A 388 15.25 -17.42 -21.56
C SER A 388 13.86 -18.01 -21.77
N ILE A 389 13.14 -18.33 -20.68
CA ILE A 389 11.75 -18.79 -20.70
C ILE A 389 10.82 -17.62 -20.42
N GLU A 390 9.95 -17.31 -21.38
CA GLU A 390 9.01 -16.21 -21.25
C GLU A 390 7.72 -16.65 -20.54
N ASN A 391 7.33 -15.95 -19.47
CA ASN A 391 6.10 -16.21 -18.73
C ASN A 391 5.58 -14.93 -18.05
N GLU A 392 4.58 -15.04 -17.18
CA GLU A 392 3.98 -13.87 -16.54
C GLU A 392 4.97 -13.11 -15.63
N LEU A 393 5.90 -13.82 -14.98
CA LEU A 393 6.89 -13.24 -14.07
C LEU A 393 7.86 -12.35 -14.85
N THR A 394 8.20 -12.75 -16.07
CA THR A 394 9.17 -12.03 -16.91
C THR A 394 8.53 -10.91 -17.72
N LYS A 395 7.25 -11.05 -18.10
CA LYS A 395 6.50 -10.02 -18.84
C LYS A 395 6.03 -8.85 -17.98
N PHE A 396 5.51 -9.11 -16.78
CA PHE A 396 4.71 -8.14 -16.02
C PHE A 396 5.31 -7.76 -14.66
N ARG A 397 6.52 -8.22 -14.36
CA ARG A 397 7.21 -7.92 -13.10
C ARG A 397 8.61 -7.37 -13.33
N TYR A 398 9.16 -6.71 -12.34
CA TYR A 398 10.51 -6.15 -12.35
C TYR A 398 11.18 -6.33 -10.99
N ASP A 399 12.48 -6.07 -10.93
CA ASP A 399 13.26 -6.12 -9.70
C ASP A 399 13.82 -4.74 -9.35
N VAL A 400 14.03 -4.51 -8.07
CA VAL A 400 14.51 -3.24 -7.50
C VAL A 400 15.71 -3.50 -6.60
N ILE A 401 16.77 -2.72 -6.77
CA ILE A 401 17.90 -2.66 -5.85
C ILE A 401 17.93 -1.28 -5.22
N ILE A 402 17.76 -1.22 -3.90
CA ILE A 402 17.83 -0.01 -3.09
C ILE A 402 19.16 -0.02 -2.33
N GLU A 403 19.99 0.98 -2.59
CA GLU A 403 21.25 1.16 -1.89
C GLU A 403 21.06 2.09 -0.70
N ILE A 404 21.48 1.64 0.48
CA ILE A 404 21.30 2.33 1.77
C ILE A 404 22.62 2.95 2.22
N ASN A 405 22.56 4.17 2.76
CA ASN A 405 23.67 4.82 3.45
C ASN A 405 23.14 5.71 4.59
N LYS A 406 23.37 5.28 5.83
CA LYS A 406 22.88 5.96 7.04
C LYS A 406 23.67 7.22 7.41
N LYS A 407 24.90 7.38 6.88
CA LYS A 407 25.83 8.47 7.26
C LYS A 407 25.70 9.73 6.40
N LYS A 408 25.14 9.63 5.19
CA LYS A 408 25.06 10.77 4.28
C LYS A 408 23.65 11.36 4.28
N LYS A 409 23.50 12.55 4.87
CA LYS A 409 22.39 13.45 4.52
C LYS A 409 22.56 13.83 3.05
N ARG A 410 21.48 13.75 2.27
CA ARG A 410 21.53 13.98 0.83
C ARG A 410 20.67 15.19 0.46
N VAL A 411 21.15 15.93 -0.53
CA VAL A 411 20.33 16.86 -1.32
C VAL A 411 19.72 16.05 -2.45
N ILE A 412 18.41 15.87 -2.44
CA ILE A 412 17.68 15.08 -3.44
C ILE A 412 16.95 16.06 -4.36
N ASN A 413 17.41 16.18 -5.60
CA ASN A 413 16.67 16.89 -6.66
C ASN A 413 15.83 15.88 -7.46
N LEU A 414 14.91 15.20 -6.78
CA LEU A 414 13.94 14.30 -7.41
C LEU A 414 12.56 14.95 -7.37
N LYS A 415 11.80 14.70 -8.42
CA LYS A 415 10.40 15.11 -8.48
C LYS A 415 9.56 14.14 -7.64
N LYS A 416 8.76 14.69 -6.71
CA LYS A 416 7.71 13.92 -6.02
C LYS A 416 6.48 13.79 -6.93
N TYR A 417 5.94 12.57 -7.04
CA TYR A 417 4.86 12.21 -7.95
C TYR A 417 3.49 12.25 -7.27
N LYS A 418 3.39 11.76 -6.05
CA LYS A 418 2.15 11.64 -5.29
C LYS A 418 2.32 12.18 -3.86
N TYR A 419 1.27 12.80 -3.31
CA TYR A 419 1.35 13.45 -2.00
C TYR A 419 0.27 12.93 -1.05
N GLN A 420 0.69 12.53 0.14
CA GLN A 420 -0.19 12.09 1.22
C GLN A 420 -0.13 13.12 2.35
N TYR A 421 -1.26 13.71 2.69
CA TYR A 421 -1.32 14.74 3.73
C TYR A 421 -2.08 14.25 4.96
N GLY A 422 -1.41 14.36 6.12
CA GLY A 422 -2.00 14.22 7.45
C GLY A 422 -1.77 15.50 8.26
N LEU A 423 -2.40 15.59 9.43
CA LEU A 423 -2.40 16.79 10.28
C LEU A 423 -0.99 17.20 10.76
N ASN A 424 0.02 16.32 10.63
CA ASN A 424 1.42 16.65 10.93
C ASN A 424 2.04 17.69 9.98
N ILE A 425 1.36 18.14 8.91
CA ILE A 425 1.89 19.22 8.07
C ILE A 425 2.18 20.49 8.87
N TYR A 426 1.39 20.74 9.93
CA TYR A 426 1.60 21.86 10.86
C TYR A 426 2.87 21.71 11.73
N LYS A 427 3.45 20.51 11.81
CA LYS A 427 4.74 20.26 12.48
C LYS A 427 5.93 20.31 11.53
N ARG A 428 5.73 20.32 10.20
CA ARG A 428 6.82 20.35 9.21
C ARG A 428 7.38 21.75 8.93
N ASN A 429 6.81 22.80 9.55
CA ASN A 429 7.25 24.19 9.44
C ASN A 429 7.99 24.71 10.70
N VAL A 430 8.51 23.82 11.56
CA VAL A 430 9.36 24.19 12.72
C VAL A 430 10.70 23.50 12.63
#